data_AF-A0A9P6JKG8-F1
#
_entry.id   AF-A0A9P6JKG8-F1
#
_cell.length_a   1.000
_cell.length_b   1.000
_cell.length_c   1.000
_cell.angle_alpha   90.00
_cell.angle_beta   90.00
_cell.angle_gamma   90.00
#
_symmetry.space_group_name_H-M   'P 1'
#
loop_
_entity.id
_entity.type
_entity.pdbx_description
1 polymer ?
#
loop_
_entity_poly.entity_id
_entity_poly.type
_entity_poly.pdbx_seq_one_letter_code
_entity_poly.pdbx_strand_id
1 'polypeptide(L)'
;MQIILATDALVVGIDFPNVEDVIDLDCTHPNHGKQRKGRAGRGENVKDPRGITYVTKATMEKAKKMLEKPRSDICDGGGKWVEQGLHYGMAQLLLASCYPDCEDDLYENPKADPFCFCGSKMCEEERQQGGHRGPCRCSGCIPEPALLPLRRATAQHETLPKGLRLTEKMITKGTKRLLDFRKELWNDISLDIGFASPGAILPETHIKLLLDNFARIKSLDNLSTYISGLDLLNGHEERLFTLIQELRTAFKIPVYEPPPSFQAPSLSQPDTTSLTPQVAGTSQEKVPAGPSYEDFWANFQRPLAGLSSQVFPSSIDSNISDPFNTQTTYPNTQLATPTPMPFLSQNQNTQPRSLIAGKTKGY
;
A
#
# COMPACT_ATOMS: atom_id res chain seq x y z
N MET A 1 -19.05 -2.68 -1.81
CA MET A 1 -17.82 -1.94 -1.48
C MET A 1 -16.70 -2.49 -2.33
N GLN A 2 -16.07 -1.65 -3.15
CA GLN A 2 -14.91 -2.02 -3.96
C GLN A 2 -13.69 -1.29 -3.40
N ILE A 3 -12.58 -2.00 -3.21
CA ILE A 3 -11.32 -1.44 -2.71
C ILE A 3 -10.24 -1.69 -3.76
N ILE A 4 -9.51 -0.65 -4.11
CA ILE A 4 -8.34 -0.74 -5.00
C ILE A 4 -7.11 -0.45 -4.15
N LEU A 5 -6.20 -1.43 -4.09
CA LEU A 5 -4.89 -1.25 -3.49
C LEU A 5 -3.90 -0.86 -4.58
N ALA A 6 -3.35 0.35 -4.47
CA ALA A 6 -2.54 0.97 -5.50
C ALA A 6 -1.22 1.49 -4.93
N THR A 7 -0.15 1.37 -5.71
CA THR A 7 1.10 2.12 -5.48
C THR A 7 1.05 3.44 -6.24
N ASP A 8 2.01 4.34 -6.00
CA ASP A 8 2.07 5.65 -6.66
C ASP A 8 2.05 5.55 -8.19
N ALA A 9 2.63 4.49 -8.76
CA ALA A 9 2.65 4.26 -10.20
C ALA A 9 1.24 4.09 -10.80
N LEU A 10 0.29 3.54 -10.03
CA LEU A 10 -1.09 3.33 -10.50
C LEU A 10 -1.98 4.56 -10.26
N VAL A 11 -1.67 5.38 -9.25
CA VAL A 11 -2.48 6.57 -8.90
C VAL A 11 -2.24 7.74 -9.87
N VAL A 12 -1.10 7.75 -10.56
CA VAL A 12 -0.80 8.78 -11.57
C VAL A 12 -1.44 8.38 -12.90
N GLY A 13 -2.39 9.19 -13.37
CA GLY A 13 -2.98 9.04 -14.71
C GLY A 13 -4.32 8.30 -14.75
N ILE A 14 -4.74 7.70 -13.64
CA ILE A 14 -6.08 7.12 -13.52
C ILE A 14 -7.00 8.10 -12.79
N ASP A 15 -8.15 8.38 -13.40
CA ASP A 15 -9.17 9.26 -12.84
C ASP A 15 -10.45 8.49 -12.59
N PHE A 16 -10.76 8.27 -11.30
CA PHE A 16 -11.98 7.60 -10.88
C PHE A 16 -12.96 8.68 -10.38
N PRO A 17 -14.13 8.85 -11.04
CA PRO A 17 -15.05 9.93 -10.66
C PRO A 17 -15.70 9.69 -9.30
N ASN A 18 -15.98 8.43 -8.93
CA ASN A 18 -16.79 8.11 -7.75
C ASN A 18 -15.95 7.55 -6.59
N VAL A 19 -14.83 8.20 -6.26
CA VAL A 19 -14.01 7.82 -5.10
C VAL A 19 -14.52 8.52 -3.86
N GLU A 20 -15.05 7.74 -2.92
CA GLU A 20 -15.47 8.23 -1.60
C GLU A 20 -14.27 8.47 -0.69
N ASP A 21 -13.45 7.43 -0.49
CA ASP A 21 -12.33 7.49 0.44
C ASP A 21 -11.01 7.26 -0.28
N VAL A 22 -10.01 8.11 0.03
CA VAL A 22 -8.61 7.85 -0.27
C VAL A 22 -7.87 7.63 1.03
N ILE A 23 -7.29 6.44 1.19
CA ILE A 23 -6.49 6.07 2.35
C ILE A 23 -5.02 6.06 1.94
N ASP A 24 -4.24 6.90 2.60
CA ASP A 24 -2.81 7.04 2.40
C ASP A 24 -2.05 6.44 3.59
N LEU A 25 -1.14 5.50 3.33
CA LEU A 25 -0.34 4.83 4.34
C LEU A 25 1.07 5.42 4.35
N ASP A 26 1.47 5.99 5.49
CA ASP A 26 2.81 6.54 5.71
C ASP A 26 3.26 7.57 4.67
N CYS A 27 2.38 8.51 4.34
CA CYS A 27 2.74 9.65 3.49
C CYS A 27 3.88 10.47 4.12
N THR A 28 4.97 10.64 3.38
CA THR A 28 6.16 11.36 3.84
C THR A 28 6.28 12.78 3.31
N HIS A 29 5.52 13.13 2.27
CA HIS A 29 5.61 14.40 1.57
C HIS A 29 4.23 15.05 1.42
N PRO A 30 4.05 16.32 1.82
CA PRO A 30 2.73 16.97 1.83
C PRO A 30 2.08 17.01 0.43
N ASN A 31 2.84 17.36 -0.61
CA ASN A 31 2.32 17.43 -1.98
C ASN A 31 1.79 16.07 -2.50
N HIS A 32 2.46 14.97 -2.15
CA HIS A 32 2.02 13.63 -2.56
C HIS A 32 0.71 13.28 -1.86
N GLY A 33 0.64 13.52 -0.55
CA GLY A 33 -0.59 13.32 0.24
C GLY A 33 -1.75 14.14 -0.32
N LYS A 34 -1.53 15.44 -0.59
CA LYS A 34 -2.54 16.33 -1.17
C LYS A 34 -3.00 15.86 -2.55
N GLN A 35 -2.07 15.52 -3.45
CA GLN A 35 -2.40 15.06 -4.79
C GLN A 35 -3.21 13.74 -4.77
N ARG A 36 -2.84 12.79 -3.91
CA ARG A 36 -3.56 11.51 -3.78
C ARG A 36 -4.95 11.72 -3.17
N LYS A 37 -5.05 12.46 -2.07
CA LYS A 37 -6.34 12.74 -1.40
C LYS A 37 -7.30 13.56 -2.26
N GLY A 38 -6.78 14.47 -3.10
CA GLY A 38 -7.55 15.23 -4.08
C GLY A 38 -8.15 14.38 -5.23
N ARG A 39 -8.02 13.06 -5.18
CA ARG A 39 -8.76 12.12 -6.03
C ARG A 39 -10.14 11.78 -5.46
N ALA A 40 -10.34 11.91 -4.15
CA ALA A 40 -11.66 11.73 -3.55
C ALA A 40 -12.61 12.85 -4.00
N GLY A 41 -13.88 12.51 -4.26
CA GLY A 41 -14.93 13.50 -4.48
C GLY A 41 -14.88 14.26 -5.80
N ARG A 42 -14.25 13.71 -6.84
CA ARG A 42 -14.20 14.35 -8.17
C ARG A 42 -15.53 14.31 -8.92
N GLY A 43 -16.36 13.32 -8.65
CA GLY A 43 -17.69 13.15 -9.23
C GLY A 43 -18.79 13.71 -8.33
N GLU A 44 -19.84 14.24 -8.95
CA GLU A 44 -20.97 14.89 -8.28
C GLU A 44 -21.76 13.93 -7.35
N ASN A 45 -21.63 12.62 -7.55
CA ASN A 45 -22.35 11.61 -6.79
C ASN A 45 -21.73 11.29 -5.42
N VAL A 46 -20.52 11.80 -5.12
CA VAL A 46 -19.81 11.53 -3.88
C VAL A 46 -20.23 12.54 -2.82
N LYS A 47 -20.99 12.09 -1.82
CA LYS A 47 -21.58 12.98 -0.80
C LYS A 47 -20.61 13.44 0.28
N ASP A 48 -19.70 12.57 0.70
CA ASP A 48 -18.80 12.81 1.83
C ASP A 48 -17.40 12.27 1.51
N PRO A 49 -16.64 12.93 0.62
CA PRO A 49 -15.31 12.47 0.24
C PRO A 49 -14.31 12.66 1.39
N ARG A 50 -13.49 11.64 1.67
CA ARG A 50 -12.50 11.69 2.76
C ARG A 50 -11.10 11.35 2.27
N GLY A 51 -10.13 12.11 2.80
CA GLY A 51 -8.70 11.85 2.63
C GLY A 51 -8.05 11.46 3.95
N ILE A 52 -7.89 10.17 4.20
CA ILE A 52 -7.40 9.61 5.46
C ILE A 52 -5.91 9.33 5.35
N THR A 53 -5.11 9.74 6.33
CA THR A 53 -3.70 9.32 6.42
C THR A 53 -3.48 8.55 7.70
N TYR A 54 -3.03 7.30 7.57
CA TYR A 54 -2.53 6.53 8.71
C TYR A 54 -1.02 6.72 8.82
N VAL A 55 -0.58 7.01 10.04
CA VAL A 55 0.84 7.14 10.38
C VAL A 55 1.18 6.30 11.60
N THR A 56 2.40 5.78 11.63
CA THR A 56 2.90 5.07 12.81
C THR A 56 3.19 6.03 13.97
N LYS A 57 3.23 5.51 15.20
CA LYS A 57 3.69 6.27 16.39
C LYS A 57 5.10 6.82 16.21
N ALA A 58 5.98 6.05 15.57
CA ALA A 58 7.35 6.47 15.27
C ALA A 58 7.37 7.69 14.34
N THR A 59 6.51 7.73 13.32
CA THR A 59 6.34 8.89 12.44
C THR A 59 5.86 10.12 13.21
N MET A 60 4.93 9.95 14.15
CA MET A 60 4.46 11.06 15.00
C MET A 60 5.53 11.59 15.95
N GLU A 61 6.30 10.72 16.62
CA GLU A 61 7.42 11.12 17.47
C GLU A 61 8.50 11.86 16.68
N LYS A 62 8.76 11.38 15.47
CA LYS A 62 9.70 12.01 14.56
C LYS A 62 9.21 13.39 14.11
N ALA A 63 7.94 13.53 13.77
CA ALA A 63 7.35 14.83 13.43
C ALA A 63 7.54 15.83 14.59
N LYS A 64 7.33 15.39 15.85
CA LYS A 64 7.53 16.23 17.04
C LYS A 64 8.99 16.68 17.16
N LYS A 65 9.92 15.74 17.10
CA LYS A 65 11.37 16.02 17.13
C LYS A 65 11.81 16.97 16.02
N MET A 66 11.22 16.88 14.83
CA MET A 66 11.53 17.79 13.72
C MET A 66 11.05 19.23 13.98
N LEU A 67 9.89 19.42 14.62
CA LEU A 67 9.36 20.76 14.90
C LEU A 67 9.98 21.40 16.17
N GLU A 68 10.53 20.59 17.08
CA GLU A 68 11.25 21.09 18.27
C GLU A 68 12.63 21.69 17.94
N LYS A 69 13.23 21.32 16.81
CA LYS A 69 14.53 21.86 16.39
C LYS A 69 14.40 23.32 15.94
N PRO A 70 15.32 24.21 16.37
CA PRO A 70 15.28 25.60 15.94
C PRO A 70 15.53 25.71 14.44
N ARG A 71 14.78 26.60 13.78
CA ARG A 71 14.85 26.81 12.32
C ARG A 71 16.23 27.29 11.83
N SER A 72 17.07 27.81 12.73
CA SER A 72 18.45 28.20 12.42
C SER A 72 19.33 27.01 12.06
N ASP A 73 19.14 25.87 12.74
CA ASP A 73 19.94 24.65 12.52
C ASP A 73 19.51 23.94 11.23
N ILE A 74 18.44 24.44 10.66
CA ILE A 74 17.79 23.93 9.49
C ILE A 74 18.43 24.70 8.31
N CYS A 75 18.30 26.02 8.18
CA CYS A 75 18.36 26.75 6.89
C CYS A 75 19.66 27.05 6.10
N ASP A 76 20.81 26.40 6.27
CA ASP A 76 22.04 26.85 5.56
C ASP A 76 22.21 26.40 4.09
N GLY A 77 21.34 25.54 3.57
CA GLY A 77 21.35 25.17 2.16
C GLY A 77 19.94 24.98 1.64
N GLY A 78 19.57 25.66 0.55
CA GLY A 78 18.23 25.68 -0.07
C GLY A 78 17.69 24.33 -0.59
N GLY A 79 18.06 23.20 0.02
CA GLY A 79 17.50 21.88 -0.23
C GLY A 79 16.17 21.67 0.47
N LYS A 80 15.36 20.75 -0.08
CA LYS A 80 14.10 20.32 0.52
C LYS A 80 14.38 19.63 1.87
N TRP A 81 13.71 20.10 2.93
CA TRP A 81 13.85 19.61 4.30
C TRP A 81 13.29 18.19 4.46
N VAL A 82 14.15 17.19 4.31
CA VAL A 82 13.80 15.78 4.51
C VAL A 82 14.72 15.19 5.58
N GLU A 83 14.20 14.97 6.79
CA GLU A 83 14.95 14.28 7.84
C GLU A 83 14.47 12.83 7.92
N GLN A 84 15.40 11.87 7.79
CA GLN A 84 15.13 10.42 7.80
C GLN A 84 13.95 10.01 6.90
N GLY A 85 13.72 10.73 5.78
CA GLY A 85 12.61 10.48 4.87
C GLY A 85 11.26 11.11 5.22
N LEU A 86 11.14 12.02 6.21
CA LEU A 86 9.91 12.79 6.48
C LEU A 86 10.13 14.25 6.09
N HIS A 87 9.22 14.82 5.30
CA HIS A 87 9.29 16.22 4.90
C HIS A 87 8.82 17.15 6.03
N TYR A 88 9.48 18.29 6.21
CA TYR A 88 9.11 19.27 7.26
C TYR A 88 7.64 19.71 7.18
N GLY A 89 7.15 20.05 5.98
CA GLY A 89 5.72 20.37 5.77
C GLY A 89 4.77 19.22 6.12
N MET A 90 5.21 17.97 5.98
CA MET A 90 4.40 16.82 6.45
C MET A 90 4.40 16.74 7.98
N ALA A 91 5.54 17.01 8.63
CA ALA A 91 5.60 17.08 10.09
C ALA A 91 4.68 18.18 10.66
N GLN A 92 4.63 19.35 10.00
CA GLN A 92 3.69 20.43 10.33
C GLN A 92 2.24 19.94 10.21
N LEU A 93 1.87 19.34 9.07
CA LEU A 93 0.51 18.82 8.86
C LEU A 93 0.12 17.77 9.90
N LEU A 94 1.01 16.83 10.22
CA LEU A 94 0.71 15.75 11.18
C LEU A 94 0.45 16.26 12.61
N LEU A 95 1.03 17.40 12.98
CA LEU A 95 0.89 17.99 14.30
C LEU A 95 -0.04 19.20 14.34
N ALA A 96 -0.62 19.59 13.19
CA ALA A 96 -1.54 20.71 13.10
C ALA A 96 -2.85 20.42 13.84
N SER A 97 -3.40 21.45 14.49
CA SER A 97 -4.74 21.44 15.09
C SER A 97 -5.85 21.48 14.04
N CYS A 98 -5.57 22.10 12.88
CA CYS A 98 -6.47 22.21 11.74
C CYS A 98 -5.68 21.95 10.44
N TYR A 99 -6.08 20.93 9.67
CA TYR A 99 -5.37 20.56 8.44
C TYR A 99 -5.54 21.59 7.31
N PRO A 100 -6.76 22.07 6.99
CA PRO A 100 -6.93 23.13 5.98
C PRO A 100 -6.08 24.38 6.27
N ASP A 101 -6.13 24.90 7.49
CA ASP A 101 -5.35 26.10 7.86
C ASP A 101 -3.84 25.86 7.69
N CYS A 102 -3.35 24.69 8.10
CA CYS A 102 -1.95 24.34 7.92
C CYS A 102 -1.57 24.15 6.45
N GLU A 103 -2.47 23.64 5.60
CA GLU A 103 -2.23 23.59 4.15
C GLU A 103 -2.20 25.00 3.56
N ASP A 104 -3.12 25.87 3.95
CA ASP A 104 -3.15 27.25 3.47
C ASP A 104 -1.86 27.98 3.81
N ASP A 105 -1.37 27.82 5.04
CA ASP A 105 -0.07 28.35 5.46
C ASP A 105 1.10 27.71 4.68
N LEU A 106 1.05 26.39 4.42
CA LEU A 106 2.12 25.66 3.73
C LEU A 106 2.26 26.03 2.24
N TYR A 107 1.14 26.34 1.59
CA TYR A 107 1.09 26.70 0.16
C TYR A 107 0.93 28.20 -0.08
N GLU A 108 1.01 29.01 0.97
CA GLU A 108 0.82 30.46 0.91
C GLU A 108 -0.53 30.85 0.27
N ASN A 109 -1.57 30.06 0.52
CA ASN A 109 -2.92 30.38 0.07
C ASN A 109 -3.42 31.62 0.82
N PRO A 110 -4.14 32.54 0.14
CA PRO A 110 -4.70 33.70 0.81
C PRO A 110 -5.79 33.25 1.79
N LYS A 111 -5.82 33.85 2.99
CA LYS A 111 -6.83 33.52 4.03
C LYS A 111 -8.28 33.78 3.59
N ALA A 112 -8.45 34.63 2.59
CA ALA A 112 -9.71 34.94 1.96
C ALA A 112 -9.51 34.88 0.44
N ASP A 113 -10.44 34.25 -0.26
CA ASP A 113 -10.42 34.25 -1.72
C ASP A 113 -10.46 35.67 -2.26
N PRO A 114 -9.52 36.06 -3.14
CA PRO A 114 -9.54 37.37 -3.75
C PRO A 114 -10.81 37.53 -4.60
N PHE A 115 -11.36 38.74 -4.63
CA PHE A 115 -12.54 39.04 -5.42
C PHE A 115 -12.27 38.79 -6.92
N CYS A 116 -13.07 37.92 -7.57
CA CYS A 116 -13.12 37.89 -9.03
C CYS A 116 -13.92 39.10 -9.53
N PHE A 117 -13.28 39.96 -10.32
CA PHE A 117 -13.95 41.10 -10.98
C PHE A 117 -14.54 40.73 -12.34
N CYS A 118 -14.57 39.45 -12.68
CA CYS A 118 -15.05 38.94 -13.95
C CYS A 118 -16.57 39.16 -14.19
N GLY A 119 -17.32 39.53 -13.15
CA GLY A 119 -18.77 39.77 -13.23
C GLY A 119 -19.59 38.53 -13.62
N SER A 120 -18.97 37.35 -13.69
CA SER A 120 -19.67 36.11 -14.00
C SER A 120 -20.45 35.65 -12.79
N LYS A 121 -21.72 35.31 -13.01
CA LYS A 121 -22.59 34.71 -11.99
C LYS A 121 -21.98 33.45 -11.38
N MET A 122 -21.16 32.73 -12.16
CA MET A 122 -20.44 31.54 -11.73
C MET A 122 -19.45 31.82 -10.61
N CYS A 123 -18.64 32.88 -10.72
CA CYS A 123 -17.67 33.22 -9.66
C CYS A 123 -18.35 33.76 -8.39
N GLU A 124 -19.55 34.35 -8.52
CA GLU A 124 -20.33 34.78 -7.36
C GLU A 124 -20.98 33.60 -6.63
N GLU A 125 -21.51 32.61 -7.36
CA GLU A 125 -22.08 31.37 -6.81
C GLU A 125 -20.99 30.48 -6.18
N GLU A 126 -19.86 30.32 -6.85
CA GLU A 126 -18.72 29.56 -6.32
C GLU A 126 -18.16 30.20 -5.04
N ARG A 127 -18.16 31.53 -4.95
CA ARG A 127 -17.81 32.26 -3.72
C ARG A 127 -18.81 31.99 -2.59
N GLN A 128 -20.11 31.96 -2.88
CA GLN A 128 -21.14 31.66 -1.88
C GLN A 128 -21.04 30.21 -1.37
N GLN A 129 -20.53 29.30 -2.19
CA GLN A 129 -20.30 27.89 -1.83
C GLN A 129 -18.91 27.65 -1.22
N GLY A 130 -17.92 28.51 -1.51
CA GLY A 130 -16.52 28.39 -1.15
C GLY A 130 -16.10 29.09 0.15
N GLY A 131 -16.93 30.00 0.69
CA GLY A 131 -16.67 30.64 1.98
C GLY A 131 -16.58 29.58 3.09
N HIS A 132 -15.36 29.35 3.60
CA HIS A 132 -14.99 28.47 4.71
C HIS A 132 -16.14 27.59 5.22
N ARG A 133 -16.27 26.42 4.60
CA ARG A 133 -17.34 25.43 4.81
C ARG A 133 -17.47 25.02 6.28
N GLY A 134 -18.24 25.78 7.06
CA GLY A 134 -18.53 25.47 8.45
C GLY A 134 -17.27 25.29 9.32
N PRO A 135 -17.44 24.83 10.58
CA PRO A 135 -16.30 24.43 11.40
C PRO A 135 -15.59 23.26 10.73
N CYS A 136 -14.26 23.33 10.65
CA CYS A 136 -13.42 22.27 10.11
C CYS A 136 -13.74 20.92 10.78
N ARG A 137 -13.86 19.87 9.96
CA ARG A 137 -14.16 18.49 10.41
C ARG A 137 -12.96 17.55 10.30
N CYS A 138 -11.74 18.08 10.17
CA CYS A 138 -10.54 17.22 10.15
C CYS A 138 -10.31 16.56 11.51
N SER A 139 -9.50 15.51 11.56
CA SER A 139 -9.16 14.77 12.78
C SER A 139 -8.53 15.62 13.89
N GLY A 140 -7.93 16.77 13.57
CA GLY A 140 -7.47 17.74 14.58
C GLY A 140 -8.59 18.54 15.25
N CYS A 141 -9.69 18.76 14.54
CA CYS A 141 -10.85 19.54 15.00
C CYS A 141 -11.93 18.63 15.61
N ILE A 142 -12.14 17.45 15.01
CA ILE A 142 -13.05 16.42 15.47
C ILE A 142 -12.26 15.09 15.46
N PRO A 143 -11.62 14.72 16.58
CA PRO A 143 -10.86 13.47 16.67
C PRO A 143 -11.71 12.27 16.26
N GLU A 144 -11.18 11.44 15.37
CA GLU A 144 -11.82 10.19 15.00
C GLU A 144 -11.96 9.28 16.24
N PRO A 145 -13.06 8.52 16.35
CA PRO A 145 -13.18 7.53 17.41
C PRO A 145 -12.02 6.53 17.30
N ALA A 146 -11.45 6.16 18.45
CA ALA A 146 -10.39 5.17 18.47
C ALA A 146 -10.85 3.90 17.76
N LEU A 147 -10.11 3.48 16.73
CA LEU A 147 -10.37 2.22 16.06
C LEU A 147 -10.37 1.11 17.11
N LEU A 148 -11.34 0.20 17.01
CA LEU A 148 -11.32 -1.00 17.82
C LEU A 148 -9.94 -1.66 17.65
N PRO A 149 -9.34 -2.18 18.73
CA PRO A 149 -8.08 -2.91 18.61
C PRO A 149 -8.27 -3.92 17.50
N LEU A 150 -7.50 -3.76 16.41
CA LEU A 150 -7.40 -4.81 15.41
C LEU A 150 -6.95 -6.01 16.20
N ARG A 151 -7.88 -6.93 16.48
CA ARG A 151 -7.52 -8.28 16.87
C ARG A 151 -6.68 -8.71 15.70
N ARG A 152 -5.36 -8.64 15.86
CA ARG A 152 -4.47 -9.38 15.00
C ARG A 152 -5.06 -10.76 15.09
N ALA A 153 -5.68 -11.21 14.02
CA ALA A 153 -5.79 -12.62 13.81
C ALA A 153 -4.32 -13.02 13.81
N THR A 154 -3.78 -13.35 14.98
CA THR A 154 -2.84 -14.45 15.08
C THR A 154 -3.65 -15.58 14.50
N ALA A 155 -3.67 -15.63 13.17
CA ALA A 155 -4.06 -16.80 12.45
C ALA A 155 -3.16 -17.82 13.12
N GLN A 156 -3.75 -18.64 13.99
CA GLN A 156 -3.15 -19.86 14.42
C GLN A 156 -3.14 -20.70 13.16
N HIS A 157 -2.28 -20.33 12.20
CA HIS A 157 -1.84 -21.23 11.18
C HIS A 157 -1.18 -22.30 11.99
N GLU A 158 -1.94 -23.37 12.22
CA GLU A 158 -1.44 -24.62 12.76
C GLU A 158 -0.24 -24.99 11.91
N THR A 159 0.94 -24.59 12.39
CA THR A 159 2.15 -24.78 11.62
C THR A 159 2.35 -26.28 11.53
N LEU A 160 2.44 -26.82 10.31
CA LEU A 160 2.66 -28.25 10.13
C LEU A 160 3.88 -28.71 10.94
N PRO A 161 3.82 -29.89 11.58
CA PRO A 161 4.99 -30.50 12.20
C PRO A 161 6.18 -30.53 11.23
N LYS A 162 7.40 -30.28 11.72
CA LYS A 162 8.60 -30.14 10.86
C LYS A 162 8.81 -31.33 9.91
N GLY A 163 8.52 -32.55 10.36
CA GLY A 163 8.68 -33.77 9.54
C GLY A 163 7.71 -33.89 8.35
N LEU A 164 6.68 -33.04 8.30
CA LEU A 164 5.68 -33.01 7.23
C LEU A 164 5.85 -31.82 6.29
N ARG A 165 6.80 -30.93 6.60
CA ARG A 165 7.11 -29.78 5.75
C ARG A 165 7.96 -30.25 4.58
N LEU A 166 7.68 -29.68 3.40
CA LEU A 166 8.54 -29.87 2.25
C LEU A 166 9.92 -29.26 2.53
N THR A 167 10.98 -29.97 2.13
CA THR A 167 12.31 -29.38 2.10
C THR A 167 12.41 -28.33 0.99
N GLU A 168 13.35 -27.40 1.09
CA GLU A 168 13.54 -26.36 0.07
C GLU A 168 13.71 -26.94 -1.35
N LYS A 169 14.47 -28.03 -1.49
CA LYS A 169 14.64 -28.73 -2.78
C LYS A 169 13.32 -29.25 -3.33
N MET A 170 12.44 -29.75 -2.46
CA MET A 170 11.10 -30.24 -2.83
C MET A 170 10.17 -29.07 -3.19
N ILE A 171 10.23 -27.95 -2.46
CA ILE A 171 9.48 -26.73 -2.78
C ILE A 171 9.88 -26.24 -4.17
N THR A 172 11.17 -26.08 -4.45
CA THR A 172 11.65 -25.63 -5.77
C THR A 172 11.17 -26.54 -6.90
N LYS A 173 11.26 -27.86 -6.71
CA LYS A 173 10.79 -28.83 -7.71
C LYS A 173 9.26 -28.81 -7.88
N GLY A 174 8.51 -28.71 -6.78
CA GLY A 174 7.06 -28.62 -6.77
C GLY A 174 6.56 -27.35 -7.45
N THR A 175 7.15 -26.19 -7.11
CA THR A 175 6.86 -24.90 -7.73
C THR A 175 7.09 -24.97 -9.23
N LYS A 176 8.25 -25.47 -9.69
CA LYS A 176 8.53 -25.61 -11.12
C LYS A 176 7.46 -26.44 -11.83
N ARG A 177 7.12 -27.61 -11.28
CA ARG A 177 6.14 -28.50 -11.90
C ARG A 177 4.72 -27.89 -11.94
N LEU A 178 4.31 -27.18 -10.89
CA LEU A 178 3.02 -26.46 -10.85
C LEU A 178 2.98 -25.28 -11.84
N LEU A 179 4.11 -24.60 -12.05
CA LEU A 179 4.23 -23.57 -13.08
C LEU A 179 4.16 -24.16 -14.49
N ASP A 180 4.73 -25.34 -14.72
CA ASP A 180 4.62 -26.05 -15.99
C ASP A 180 3.15 -26.49 -16.23
N PHE A 181 2.49 -27.07 -15.23
CA PHE A 181 1.06 -27.38 -15.29
C PHE A 181 0.19 -26.16 -15.59
N ARG A 182 0.50 -25.00 -14.98
CA ARG A 182 -0.19 -23.74 -15.26
C ARG A 182 -0.06 -23.33 -16.72
N LYS A 183 1.10 -23.52 -17.34
CA LYS A 183 1.32 -23.23 -18.76
C LYS A 183 0.58 -24.22 -19.66
N GLU A 184 0.63 -25.51 -19.32
CA GLU A 184 -0.13 -26.56 -20.03
C GLU A 184 -1.62 -26.21 -20.02
N LEU A 185 -2.17 -25.91 -18.84
CA LEU A 185 -3.58 -25.56 -18.70
C LEU A 185 -3.94 -24.26 -19.44
N TRP A 186 -3.08 -23.24 -19.37
CA TRP A 186 -3.28 -22.00 -20.13
C TRP A 186 -3.35 -22.26 -21.63
N ASN A 187 -2.46 -23.11 -22.17
CA ASN A 187 -2.52 -23.47 -23.59
C ASN A 187 -3.81 -24.20 -23.93
N ASP A 188 -4.27 -25.13 -23.07
CA ASP A 188 -5.49 -25.92 -23.27
C ASP A 188 -6.74 -25.05 -23.33
N ILE A 189 -6.84 -24.01 -22.48
CA ILE A 189 -8.03 -23.15 -22.38
C ILE A 189 -7.89 -21.78 -23.05
N SER A 190 -6.73 -21.50 -23.66
CA SER A 190 -6.36 -20.17 -24.20
C SER A 190 -7.39 -19.57 -25.16
N LEU A 191 -8.12 -20.41 -25.89
CA LEU A 191 -9.14 -19.98 -26.84
C LEU A 191 -10.40 -19.43 -26.15
N ASP A 192 -10.70 -19.87 -24.92
CA ASP A 192 -11.95 -19.56 -24.22
C ASP A 192 -11.79 -18.40 -23.21
N ILE A 193 -10.59 -18.17 -22.68
CA ILE A 193 -10.34 -17.23 -21.57
C ILE A 193 -9.90 -15.82 -21.98
N GLY A 194 -9.86 -15.53 -23.29
CA GLY A 194 -9.49 -14.22 -23.83
C GLY A 194 -8.05 -13.80 -23.49
N PHE A 195 -7.87 -12.59 -22.95
CA PHE A 195 -6.54 -12.01 -22.64
C PHE A 195 -6.02 -12.33 -21.23
N ALA A 196 -6.57 -13.35 -20.56
CA ALA A 196 -6.10 -13.72 -19.24
C ALA A 196 -4.66 -14.26 -19.29
N SER A 197 -3.79 -13.70 -18.45
CA SER A 197 -2.41 -14.18 -18.32
C SER A 197 -2.36 -15.56 -17.66
N PRO A 198 -1.31 -16.38 -17.88
CA PRO A 198 -1.16 -17.67 -17.21
C PRO A 198 -1.22 -17.57 -15.68
N GLY A 199 -0.78 -16.45 -15.11
CA GLY A 199 -0.82 -16.19 -13.67
C GLY A 199 -2.23 -16.07 -13.09
N ALA A 200 -3.25 -15.78 -13.91
CA ALA A 200 -4.64 -15.70 -13.46
C ALA A 200 -5.26 -17.07 -13.18
N ILE A 201 -4.80 -18.13 -13.87
CA ILE A 201 -5.33 -19.50 -13.72
C ILE A 201 -4.88 -20.12 -12.40
N LEU A 202 -3.58 -20.03 -12.11
CA LEU A 202 -2.98 -20.54 -10.88
C LEU A 202 -1.94 -19.53 -10.37
N PRO A 203 -2.36 -18.54 -9.55
CA PRO A 203 -1.47 -17.53 -9.00
C PRO A 203 -0.36 -18.14 -8.15
N GLU A 204 0.80 -17.49 -8.11
CA GLU A 204 1.95 -17.96 -7.31
C GLU A 204 1.64 -18.04 -5.81
N THR A 205 0.75 -17.17 -5.32
CA THR A 205 0.23 -17.21 -3.94
C THR A 205 -0.47 -18.54 -3.64
N HIS A 206 -1.22 -19.08 -4.60
CA HIS A 206 -1.91 -20.36 -4.47
C HIS A 206 -0.94 -21.53 -4.63
N ILE A 207 0.03 -21.45 -5.55
CA ILE A 207 1.11 -22.45 -5.66
C ILE A 207 1.83 -22.59 -4.31
N LYS A 208 2.21 -21.45 -3.71
CA LYS A 208 2.83 -21.42 -2.38
C LYS A 208 1.91 -22.00 -1.31
N LEU A 209 0.63 -21.63 -1.30
CA LEU A 209 -0.35 -22.16 -0.34
C LEU A 209 -0.52 -23.68 -0.43
N LEU A 210 -0.58 -24.23 -1.65
CA LEU A 210 -0.68 -25.67 -1.91
C LEU A 210 0.55 -26.41 -1.41
N LEU A 211 1.75 -25.87 -1.65
CA LEU A 211 3.01 -26.47 -1.18
C LEU A 211 3.19 -26.34 0.34
N ASP A 212 2.81 -25.20 0.92
CA ASP A 212 2.85 -24.97 2.38
C ASP A 212 1.89 -25.91 3.13
N ASN A 213 0.79 -26.34 2.48
CA ASN A 213 -0.21 -27.25 3.04
C ASN A 213 -0.19 -28.64 2.40
N PHE A 214 0.88 -29.01 1.71
CA PHE A 214 0.94 -30.20 0.86
C PHE A 214 0.58 -31.51 1.57
N ALA A 215 0.93 -31.64 2.85
CA ALA A 215 0.63 -32.82 3.66
C ALA A 215 -0.88 -32.95 4.02
N ARG A 216 -1.65 -31.86 3.96
CA ARG A 216 -3.08 -31.83 4.31
C ARG A 216 -4.00 -32.18 3.13
N ILE A 217 -3.53 -32.06 1.90
CA ILE A 217 -4.35 -32.23 0.68
C ILE A 217 -4.52 -33.71 0.35
N LYS A 218 -5.46 -34.41 0.99
CA LYS A 218 -5.62 -35.86 0.83
C LYS A 218 -6.68 -36.29 -0.17
N SER A 219 -7.67 -35.44 -0.38
CA SER A 219 -8.80 -35.66 -1.28
C SER A 219 -9.03 -34.45 -2.16
N LEU A 220 -9.84 -34.64 -3.20
CA LEU A 220 -10.30 -33.54 -4.06
C LEU A 220 -11.07 -32.48 -3.24
N ASP A 221 -11.88 -32.92 -2.26
CA ASP A 221 -12.60 -32.01 -1.35
C ASP A 221 -11.67 -31.17 -0.48
N ASN A 222 -10.50 -31.70 -0.08
CA ASN A 222 -9.52 -30.90 0.64
C ASN A 222 -8.83 -29.92 -0.31
N LEU A 223 -8.53 -30.33 -1.53
CA LEU A 223 -7.92 -29.46 -2.54
C LEU A 223 -8.80 -28.24 -2.80
N SER A 224 -10.11 -28.43 -2.97
CA SER A 224 -11.06 -27.34 -3.28
C SER A 224 -11.01 -26.20 -2.27
N THR A 225 -10.73 -26.49 -0.99
CA THR A 225 -10.57 -25.45 0.05
C THR A 225 -9.36 -24.52 -0.16
N TYR A 226 -8.33 -24.98 -0.88
CA TYR A 226 -7.12 -24.21 -1.16
C TYR A 226 -7.14 -23.50 -2.50
N ILE A 227 -8.05 -23.87 -3.39
CA ILE A 227 -8.23 -23.27 -4.72
C ILE A 227 -9.56 -22.52 -4.84
N SER A 228 -10.29 -22.35 -3.74
CA SER A 228 -11.56 -21.63 -3.73
C SER A 228 -11.38 -20.20 -4.26
N GLY A 229 -12.18 -19.80 -5.25
CA GLY A 229 -12.10 -18.50 -5.90
C GLY A 229 -11.21 -18.46 -7.15
N LEU A 230 -10.64 -19.59 -7.58
CA LEU A 230 -9.97 -19.71 -8.87
C LEU A 230 -10.95 -20.23 -9.94
N ASP A 231 -11.84 -19.37 -10.43
CA ASP A 231 -12.89 -19.77 -11.37
C ASP A 231 -12.35 -20.37 -12.68
N LEU A 232 -11.16 -19.93 -13.10
CA LEU A 232 -10.47 -20.43 -14.30
C LEU A 232 -9.92 -21.85 -14.15
N LEU A 233 -9.92 -22.40 -12.93
CA LEU A 233 -9.48 -23.76 -12.63
C LEU A 233 -10.65 -24.76 -12.59
N ASN A 234 -11.90 -24.27 -12.67
CA ASN A 234 -13.10 -25.10 -12.63
C ASN A 234 -13.10 -26.13 -13.78
N GLY A 235 -13.29 -27.41 -13.45
CA GLY A 235 -13.21 -28.53 -14.40
C GLY A 235 -11.80 -29.11 -14.60
N HIS A 236 -10.78 -28.53 -13.96
CA HIS A 236 -9.39 -29.00 -14.03
C HIS A 236 -8.81 -29.42 -12.66
N GLU A 237 -9.66 -29.49 -11.63
CA GLU A 237 -9.29 -29.83 -10.26
C GLU A 237 -8.73 -31.25 -10.16
N GLU A 238 -9.31 -32.21 -10.88
CA GLU A 238 -8.85 -33.60 -10.89
C GLU A 238 -7.44 -33.75 -11.49
N ARG A 239 -7.13 -32.97 -12.54
CA ARG A 239 -5.77 -32.95 -13.14
C ARG A 239 -4.76 -32.36 -12.16
N LEU A 240 -5.12 -31.27 -11.49
CA LEU A 240 -4.25 -30.67 -10.45
C LEU A 240 -4.06 -31.64 -9.27
N PHE A 241 -5.12 -32.33 -8.83
CA PHE A 241 -5.05 -33.30 -7.75
C PHE A 241 -4.17 -34.49 -8.13
N THR A 242 -4.29 -35.00 -9.35
CA THR A 242 -3.42 -36.06 -9.89
C THR A 242 -1.96 -35.64 -9.84
N LEU A 243 -1.66 -34.41 -10.26
CA LEU A 243 -0.32 -33.84 -10.20
C LEU A 243 0.23 -33.74 -8.77
N ILE A 244 -0.62 -33.36 -7.81
CA ILE A 244 -0.24 -33.33 -6.39
C ILE A 244 0.10 -34.73 -5.88
N GLN A 245 -0.63 -35.77 -6.31
CA GLN A 245 -0.33 -37.16 -5.93
C GLN A 245 0.96 -37.69 -6.58
N GLU A 246 1.25 -37.30 -7.82
CA GLU A 246 2.53 -37.58 -8.48
C GLU A 246 3.70 -36.97 -7.68
N LEU A 247 3.57 -35.69 -7.32
CA LEU A 247 4.57 -35.01 -6.49
C LEU A 247 4.73 -35.69 -5.13
N ARG A 248 3.64 -36.13 -4.51
CA ARG A 248 3.66 -36.82 -3.21
C ARG A 248 4.45 -38.13 -3.28
N THR A 249 4.20 -38.90 -4.33
CA THR A 249 4.92 -40.15 -4.60
C THR A 249 6.41 -39.88 -4.84
N ALA A 250 6.73 -38.87 -5.65
CA ALA A 250 8.11 -38.49 -5.94
C ALA A 250 8.88 -38.00 -4.70
N PHE A 251 8.19 -37.35 -3.77
CA PHE A 251 8.75 -36.78 -2.55
C PHE A 251 8.83 -37.75 -1.37
N LYS A 252 8.16 -38.91 -1.45
CA LYS A 252 8.09 -39.92 -0.37
C LYS A 252 7.63 -39.35 0.98
N ILE A 253 6.69 -38.40 0.95
CA ILE A 253 6.17 -37.76 2.18
C ILE A 253 5.14 -38.68 2.82
N PRO A 254 5.27 -39.01 4.11
CA PRO A 254 4.26 -39.79 4.81
C PRO A 254 2.95 -39.01 4.89
N VAL A 255 1.83 -39.73 4.77
CA VAL A 255 0.50 -39.13 4.89
C VAL A 255 0.31 -38.64 6.33
N TYR A 256 0.01 -37.35 6.51
CA TYR A 256 -0.27 -36.81 7.85
C TYR A 256 -1.66 -37.23 8.31
N GLU A 257 -1.76 -38.23 9.17
CA GLU A 257 -3.00 -38.45 9.91
C GLU A 257 -3.04 -37.46 11.07
N PRO A 258 -4.00 -36.50 11.07
CA PRO A 258 -4.18 -35.69 12.25
C PRO A 258 -4.42 -36.63 13.43
N PRO A 259 -3.84 -36.35 14.61
CA PRO A 259 -4.21 -37.12 15.79
C PRO A 259 -5.74 -37.11 15.89
N PRO A 260 -6.38 -38.24 16.24
CA PRO A 260 -7.83 -38.30 16.37
C PRO A 260 -8.23 -37.09 17.17
N SER A 261 -8.96 -36.16 16.53
CA SER A 261 -9.32 -34.89 17.13
C SER A 261 -9.88 -35.25 18.49
N PHE A 262 -9.20 -34.82 19.56
CA PHE A 262 -9.67 -35.06 20.92
C PHE A 262 -11.09 -34.51 20.90
N GLN A 263 -12.09 -35.39 20.83
CA GLN A 263 -13.47 -34.98 20.97
C GLN A 263 -13.48 -34.45 22.39
N ALA A 264 -13.39 -33.12 22.52
CA ALA A 264 -13.49 -32.47 23.80
C ALA A 264 -14.74 -33.09 24.43
N PRO A 265 -14.62 -33.77 25.59
CA PRO A 265 -15.74 -34.49 26.18
C PRO A 265 -16.89 -33.52 26.14
N SER A 266 -17.96 -33.91 25.43
CA SER A 266 -19.11 -33.06 25.18
C SER A 266 -19.46 -32.46 26.53
N LEU A 267 -19.19 -31.16 26.71
CA LEU A 267 -19.58 -30.48 27.94
C LEU A 267 -21.10 -30.55 27.88
N SER A 268 -21.66 -31.52 28.60
CA SER A 268 -23.07 -31.55 28.93
C SER A 268 -23.34 -30.18 29.49
N GLN A 269 -24.11 -29.39 28.74
CA GLN A 269 -24.48 -28.06 29.17
C GLN A 269 -25.08 -28.21 30.56
N PRO A 270 -24.51 -27.56 31.60
CA PRO A 270 -25.15 -27.58 32.91
C PRO A 270 -26.53 -26.97 32.74
N ASP A 271 -27.55 -27.72 33.17
CA ASP A 271 -28.93 -27.27 33.21
C ASP A 271 -28.99 -25.89 33.87
N THR A 272 -29.43 -24.91 33.08
CA THR A 272 -29.60 -23.51 33.49
C THR A 272 -30.73 -23.42 34.52
N THR A 273 -30.45 -23.80 35.76
CA THR A 273 -31.34 -23.50 36.89
C THR A 273 -30.87 -22.20 37.52
N SER A 274 -31.79 -21.23 37.52
CA SER A 274 -31.68 -19.87 38.03
C SER A 274 -30.92 -19.73 39.35
N LEU A 275 -29.85 -18.93 39.37
CA LEU A 275 -29.36 -18.30 40.60
C LEU A 275 -29.02 -16.81 40.35
N THR A 276 -29.56 -16.03 41.27
CA THR A 276 -29.52 -14.58 41.48
C THR A 276 -28.09 -14.06 41.70
N PRO A 277 -27.76 -12.79 41.34
CA PRO A 277 -26.41 -12.28 41.49
C PRO A 277 -26.14 -11.83 42.94
N GLN A 278 -25.11 -12.42 43.57
CA GLN A 278 -24.45 -11.82 44.73
C GLN A 278 -23.18 -11.09 44.28
N VAL A 279 -23.10 -9.83 44.71
CA VAL A 279 -21.96 -8.92 44.54
C VAL A 279 -20.90 -9.26 45.59
N ALA A 280 -19.68 -9.60 45.16
CA ALA A 280 -18.53 -9.66 46.06
C ALA A 280 -17.20 -9.33 45.36
N GLY A 281 -16.56 -8.25 45.84
CA GLY A 281 -15.15 -8.22 46.22
C GLY A 281 -14.08 -8.35 45.12
N THR A 282 -13.67 -7.20 44.58
CA THR A 282 -12.44 -7.04 43.80
C THR A 282 -11.20 -7.24 44.70
N SER A 283 -10.41 -8.28 44.44
CA SER A 283 -9.04 -8.41 44.94
C SER A 283 -8.08 -8.30 43.76
N GLN A 284 -7.21 -7.28 43.77
CA GLN A 284 -6.19 -7.06 42.76
C GLN A 284 -5.04 -8.04 42.95
N GLU A 285 -4.85 -8.94 42.00
CA GLU A 285 -3.70 -9.81 41.88
C GLU A 285 -2.54 -9.05 41.19
N LYS A 286 -1.41 -8.98 41.88
CA LYS A 286 -0.21 -8.23 41.46
C LYS A 286 0.63 -9.11 40.52
N VAL A 287 0.49 -8.88 39.22
CA VAL A 287 1.28 -9.55 38.17
C VAL A 287 2.72 -9.02 38.17
N PRO A 288 3.76 -9.88 38.16
CA PRO A 288 5.15 -9.43 38.10
C PRO A 288 5.48 -8.77 36.76
N ALA A 289 6.23 -7.67 36.83
CA ALA A 289 6.70 -6.93 35.67
C ALA A 289 7.62 -7.81 34.81
N GLY A 290 7.21 -8.05 33.56
CA GLY A 290 8.09 -8.61 32.53
C GLY A 290 9.20 -7.63 32.14
N PRO A 291 10.24 -8.11 31.43
CA PRO A 291 11.39 -7.29 31.04
C PRO A 291 10.97 -6.07 30.21
N SER A 292 11.68 -4.97 30.43
CA SER A 292 11.47 -3.69 29.77
C SER A 292 11.62 -3.82 28.26
N TYR A 293 10.78 -3.10 27.50
CA TYR A 293 10.85 -2.99 26.05
C TYR A 293 12.23 -2.51 25.54
N GLU A 294 13.03 -1.86 26.39
CA GLU A 294 14.39 -1.41 26.08
C GLU A 294 15.41 -2.57 26.02
N ASP A 295 15.20 -3.64 26.80
CA ASP A 295 16.10 -4.80 26.82
C ASP A 295 16.03 -5.63 25.52
N PHE A 296 14.92 -5.52 24.79
CA PHE A 296 14.70 -6.24 23.54
C PHE A 296 15.51 -5.65 22.36
N TRP A 297 15.78 -4.34 22.36
CA TRP A 297 16.49 -3.68 21.26
C TRP A 297 18.02 -3.75 21.39
N ALA A 298 18.55 -3.87 22.61
CA ALA A 298 19.99 -3.96 22.84
C ALA A 298 20.64 -5.23 22.22
N ASN A 299 19.86 -6.29 21.99
CA ASN A 299 20.37 -7.54 21.39
C ASN A 299 20.34 -7.59 19.85
N PHE A 300 19.72 -6.60 19.18
CA PHE A 300 19.60 -6.60 17.72
C PHE A 300 20.74 -5.84 17.01
N GLN A 301 21.60 -5.14 17.75
CA GLN A 301 22.68 -4.30 17.20
C GLN A 301 24.09 -4.94 17.31
N ARG A 302 24.23 -6.26 17.15
CA ARG A 302 25.56 -6.85 16.93
C ARG A 302 25.94 -6.77 15.46
N PRO A 303 27.07 -6.12 15.09
CA PRO A 303 27.51 -6.07 13.70
C PRO A 303 28.04 -7.44 13.26
N LEU A 304 27.55 -7.93 12.11
CA LEU A 304 28.21 -8.99 11.35
C LEU A 304 29.42 -8.39 10.64
N ALA A 305 30.52 -8.22 11.37
CA ALA A 305 31.83 -7.97 10.79
C ALA A 305 32.42 -9.31 10.33
N GLY A 306 32.46 -9.55 9.02
CA GLY A 306 33.26 -10.62 8.46
C GLY A 306 32.63 -11.35 7.28
N LEU A 307 32.44 -10.67 6.14
CA LEU A 307 32.54 -11.34 4.85
C LEU A 307 33.31 -10.46 3.87
N SER A 308 34.45 -11.02 3.49
CA SER A 308 35.51 -10.50 2.64
C SER A 308 35.02 -10.27 1.20
N SER A 309 35.43 -9.14 0.64
CA SER A 309 35.33 -8.81 -0.78
C SER A 309 35.93 -9.91 -1.65
N GLN A 310 35.15 -10.45 -2.58
CA GLN A 310 35.69 -11.11 -3.76
C GLN A 310 35.28 -10.33 -5.01
N VAL A 311 36.31 -10.06 -5.81
CA VAL A 311 36.34 -9.33 -7.06
C VAL A 311 35.66 -10.17 -8.14
N PHE A 312 34.66 -9.61 -8.82
CA PHE A 312 34.11 -10.18 -10.04
C PHE A 312 34.86 -9.61 -11.26
N PRO A 313 35.39 -10.45 -12.17
CA PRO A 313 35.97 -9.98 -13.41
C PRO A 313 34.87 -9.61 -14.42
N SER A 314 34.98 -8.39 -14.94
CA SER A 314 34.21 -7.83 -16.04
C SER A 314 34.83 -8.21 -17.38
N SER A 315 34.23 -9.17 -18.11
CA SER A 315 34.44 -9.36 -19.55
C SER A 315 33.55 -10.48 -20.08
N ILE A 316 32.42 -10.13 -20.71
CA ILE A 316 31.71 -11.00 -21.65
C ILE A 316 31.54 -10.22 -22.95
N ASP A 317 32.16 -10.76 -23.99
CA ASP A 317 32.16 -10.28 -25.36
C ASP A 317 30.75 -10.24 -25.96
N SER A 318 30.48 -9.13 -26.64
CA SER A 318 29.25 -8.89 -27.40
C SER A 318 29.42 -9.46 -28.80
N ASN A 319 28.86 -10.64 -29.06
CA ASN A 319 28.66 -11.16 -30.42
C ASN A 319 27.47 -12.10 -30.46
N ILE A 320 26.27 -11.53 -30.56
CA ILE A 320 25.08 -12.24 -31.03
C ILE A 320 24.44 -11.35 -32.09
N SER A 321 24.50 -11.85 -33.33
CA SER A 321 23.82 -11.37 -34.51
C SER A 321 22.33 -11.70 -34.44
N ASP A 322 21.48 -10.67 -34.41
CA ASP A 322 20.02 -10.77 -34.57
C ASP A 322 19.63 -11.01 -36.04
N PRO A 323 18.78 -12.01 -36.35
CA PRO A 323 18.23 -12.18 -37.69
C PRO A 323 16.70 -12.07 -37.70
N PHE A 324 16.12 -10.88 -37.45
CA PHE A 324 14.71 -10.62 -37.81
C PHE A 324 14.47 -9.13 -38.03
N ASN A 325 14.74 -8.68 -39.27
CA ASN A 325 14.32 -7.37 -39.77
C ASN A 325 13.29 -7.59 -40.88
N THR A 326 12.03 -7.79 -40.50
CA THR A 326 10.89 -7.74 -41.42
C THR A 326 10.26 -6.36 -41.37
N GLN A 327 10.53 -5.59 -42.42
CA GLN A 327 9.88 -4.32 -42.73
C GLN A 327 8.37 -4.52 -42.81
N THR A 328 7.64 -3.84 -41.92
CA THR A 328 6.20 -3.60 -42.07
C THR A 328 6.02 -2.16 -42.53
N THR A 329 5.59 -2.02 -43.78
CA THR A 329 5.15 -0.77 -44.40
C THR A 329 3.77 -0.40 -43.84
N TYR A 330 3.68 0.74 -43.15
CA TYR A 330 2.41 1.37 -42.77
C TYR A 330 1.96 2.34 -43.88
N PRO A 331 0.67 2.40 -44.22
CA PRO A 331 0.16 3.39 -45.15
C PRO A 331 0.09 4.78 -44.50
N ASN A 332 0.63 5.74 -45.24
CA ASN A 332 0.66 7.17 -44.97
C ASN A 332 -0.77 7.72 -44.79
N THR A 333 -1.14 8.06 -43.55
CA THR A 333 -2.35 8.87 -43.28
C THR A 333 -1.91 10.32 -43.15
N GLN A 334 -2.28 11.15 -44.13
CA GLN A 334 -1.97 12.58 -44.13
C GLN A 334 -2.72 13.26 -42.98
N LEU A 335 -1.97 13.69 -41.96
CA LEU A 335 -2.46 14.57 -40.91
C LEU A 335 -2.57 15.99 -41.47
N ALA A 336 -3.77 16.58 -41.36
CA ALA A 336 -4.02 17.98 -41.66
C ALA A 336 -3.15 18.88 -40.77
N THR A 337 -2.51 19.86 -41.41
CA THR A 337 -1.72 20.91 -40.78
C THR A 337 -2.62 21.82 -39.93
N PRO A 338 -2.24 22.12 -38.68
CA PRO A 338 -2.97 23.09 -37.87
C PRO A 338 -2.71 24.52 -38.36
N THR A 339 -3.78 25.28 -38.52
CA THR A 339 -3.78 26.71 -38.85
C THR A 339 -3.11 27.51 -37.73
N PRO A 340 -2.15 28.41 -38.03
CA PRO A 340 -1.53 29.25 -37.01
C PRO A 340 -2.50 30.31 -36.50
N MET A 341 -2.73 30.34 -35.20
CA MET A 341 -3.47 31.40 -34.49
C MET A 341 -2.63 32.69 -34.42
N PRO A 342 -3.24 33.87 -34.52
CA PRO A 342 -2.53 35.14 -34.51
C PRO A 342 -1.95 35.46 -33.13
N PHE A 343 -0.66 35.79 -33.10
CA PHE A 343 0.05 36.39 -31.99
C PHE A 343 -0.59 37.74 -31.61
N LEU A 344 -1.23 37.81 -30.45
CA LEU A 344 -1.56 39.08 -29.81
C LEU A 344 -0.30 39.62 -29.11
N SER A 345 0.28 40.64 -29.75
CA SER A 345 1.35 41.49 -29.22
C SER A 345 0.94 42.09 -27.88
N GLN A 346 1.59 41.68 -26.79
CA GLN A 346 1.47 42.35 -25.50
C GLN A 346 2.44 43.54 -25.44
N ASN A 347 1.83 44.71 -25.22
CA ASN A 347 2.46 45.99 -24.93
C ASN A 347 3.52 45.87 -23.82
N GLN A 348 4.75 46.26 -24.16
CA GLN A 348 5.78 46.60 -23.20
C GLN A 348 5.39 47.90 -22.52
N ASN A 349 5.04 47.86 -21.23
CA ASN A 349 4.97 49.04 -20.41
C ASN A 349 6.09 48.99 -19.36
N THR A 350 7.12 49.77 -19.64
CA THR A 350 8.29 50.07 -18.84
C THR A 350 7.87 50.78 -17.55
N GLN A 351 8.29 50.28 -16.40
CA GLN A 351 8.41 51.08 -15.17
C GLN A 351 9.86 51.13 -14.69
N PRO A 352 10.35 52.29 -14.24
CA PRO A 352 11.73 52.47 -13.81
C PRO A 352 11.92 51.99 -12.37
N ARG A 353 12.86 51.07 -12.15
CA ARG A 353 13.30 50.69 -10.81
C ARG A 353 14.48 51.56 -10.39
N SER A 354 14.21 52.35 -9.37
CA SER A 354 15.12 53.23 -8.63
C SER A 354 16.38 52.52 -8.13
N LEU A 355 17.52 53.17 -8.35
CA LEU A 355 18.81 52.93 -7.69
C LEU A 355 18.65 53.11 -6.17
N ILE A 356 18.99 52.09 -5.38
CA ILE A 356 19.31 52.26 -3.96
C ILE A 356 20.80 51.97 -3.77
N ALA A 357 21.44 52.96 -3.16
CA ALA A 357 22.85 53.08 -2.91
C ALA A 357 23.36 52.06 -1.88
N GLY A 358 24.69 51.87 -1.93
CA GLY A 358 25.40 50.79 -1.27
C GLY A 358 25.55 50.88 0.25
N LYS A 359 26.09 49.79 0.79
CA LYS A 359 26.90 49.79 2.00
C LYS A 359 28.12 48.89 1.76
N THR A 360 29.25 49.53 1.55
CA THR A 360 30.58 48.98 1.81
C THR A 360 30.75 48.79 3.31
N LYS A 361 31.26 47.63 3.72
CA LYS A 361 31.95 47.46 5.01
C LYS A 361 33.36 46.97 4.69
N GLY A 362 34.34 47.78 5.08
CA GLY A 362 35.73 47.39 5.20
C GLY A 362 36.15 47.54 6.66
N TYR A 363 37.13 46.69 7.00
CA TYR A 363 37.86 46.53 8.27
C TYR A 363 37.14 45.83 9.42
#